data_AF-A0A0A8UT62-F1
#
_entry.id   AF-A0A0A8UT62-F1
#
_cell.length_a   1.000
_cell.length_b   1.000
_cell.length_c   1.000
_cell.angle_alpha   90.00
_cell.angle_beta   90.00
_cell.angle_gamma   90.00
#
_symmetry.space_group_name_H-M   'P 1'
#
loop_
_entity.id
_entity.type
_entity.pdbx_description
1 polymer ?
#
loop_
_entity_poly.entity_id
_entity_poly.type
_entity_poly.pdbx_seq_one_letter_code
_entity_poly.pdbx_strand_id
1 'polypeptide(L)'
;MKRYFFKPAKRKLKYSEYLDEILILARRIGEVSPGKQLYSSAQFELALVSFGDLKALKKEMAPDIEVEFPELKSDWLAGFDWLDLAVSYHDEDAISYFQERLENKNFSKIYKQYKENCRPDCALQRYELNIPQLNS
;
A
#
# COMPACT_ATOMS: atom_id res chain seq x y z
N MET A 1 -17.33 38.20 0.19
CA MET A 1 -17.93 36.94 -0.31
C MET A 1 -17.45 35.78 0.55
N LYS A 2 -18.33 35.15 1.34
CA LYS A 2 -17.99 33.94 2.10
C LYS A 2 -18.04 32.75 1.14
N ARG A 3 -16.87 32.20 0.78
CA ARG A 3 -16.77 30.92 0.06
C ARG A 3 -17.24 29.82 1.01
N TYR A 4 -18.47 29.35 0.83
CA TYR A 4 -18.92 28.11 1.46
C TYR A 4 -18.12 26.97 0.82
N PHE A 5 -17.13 26.46 1.54
CA PHE A 5 -16.52 25.19 1.22
C PHE A 5 -17.56 24.10 1.48
N PHE A 6 -18.38 23.79 0.47
CA PHE A 6 -19.18 22.57 0.48
C PHE A 6 -18.19 21.40 0.55
N LYS A 7 -18.00 20.85 1.77
CA LYS A 7 -17.37 19.55 1.90
C LYS A 7 -18.39 18.53 1.39
N PRO A 8 -18.10 17.78 0.31
CA PRO A 8 -19.00 16.72 -0.13
C PRO A 8 -19.26 15.77 1.05
N ALA A 9 -20.50 15.29 1.15
CA ALA A 9 -20.86 14.34 2.20
C ALA A 9 -19.99 13.10 2.06
N LYS A 10 -19.37 12.68 3.16
CA LYS A 10 -18.53 11.47 3.15
C LYS A 10 -19.38 10.25 2.84
N ARG A 11 -18.93 9.43 1.91
CA ARG A 11 -19.51 8.12 1.61
C ARG A 11 -19.07 7.15 2.70
N LYS A 12 -20.04 6.70 3.50
CA LYS A 12 -19.82 5.69 4.52
C LYS A 12 -19.90 4.31 3.87
N LEU A 13 -18.84 3.53 4.00
CA LEU A 13 -18.76 2.16 3.49
C LEU A 13 -18.52 1.20 4.66
N LYS A 14 -19.13 0.02 4.58
CA LYS A 14 -18.72 -1.12 5.41
C LYS A 14 -17.34 -1.57 4.97
N TYR A 15 -16.57 -2.15 5.90
CA TYR A 15 -15.25 -2.68 5.57
C TYR A 15 -15.26 -3.68 4.41
N SER A 16 -16.26 -4.56 4.33
CA SER A 16 -16.39 -5.52 3.22
C SER A 16 -16.63 -4.83 1.87
N GLU A 17 -17.46 -3.78 1.84
CA GLU A 17 -17.73 -3.01 0.63
C GLU A 17 -16.47 -2.27 0.15
N TYR A 18 -15.75 -1.66 1.10
CA TYR A 18 -14.47 -1.03 0.81
C TYR A 18 -13.43 -2.04 0.29
N LEU A 19 -13.31 -3.21 0.93
CA LEU A 19 -12.39 -4.27 0.52
C LEU A 19 -12.71 -4.78 -0.90
N ASP A 20 -13.99 -5.00 -1.20
CA ASP A 20 -14.44 -5.42 -2.53
C ASP A 20 -14.11 -4.38 -3.60
N GLU A 21 -14.33 -3.09 -3.31
CA GLU A 21 -13.99 -1.99 -4.21
C GLU A 21 -12.48 -1.95 -4.51
N ILE A 22 -11.62 -1.97 -3.49
CA ILE A 22 -10.16 -1.94 -3.70
C ILE A 22 -9.65 -3.21 -4.38
N LEU A 23 -10.24 -4.38 -4.12
CA LEU A 23 -9.89 -5.63 -4.82
C LEU A 23 -10.24 -5.56 -6.31
N ILE A 24 -11.39 -4.99 -6.66
CA ILE A 24 -11.78 -4.80 -8.07
C ILE A 24 -10.80 -3.86 -8.78
N LEU A 25 -10.41 -2.77 -8.12
CA LEU A 25 -9.46 -1.79 -8.66
C LEU A 25 -8.06 -2.41 -8.82
N ALA A 26 -7.52 -3.05 -7.78
CA ALA A 26 -6.19 -3.65 -7.80
C ALA A 26 -6.03 -4.74 -8.87
N ARG A 27 -7.10 -5.46 -9.21
CA ARG A 27 -7.09 -6.49 -10.27
C ARG A 27 -7.16 -5.90 -11.68
N ARG A 28 -7.71 -4.68 -11.82
CA ARG A 28 -7.82 -3.97 -13.08
C ARG A 28 -6.63 -3.03 -13.21
N ILE A 29 -5.49 -3.55 -13.67
CA ILE A 29 -4.45 -2.69 -14.26
C ILE A 29 -5.06 -2.13 -15.54
N GLY A 30 -5.81 -1.04 -15.42
CA GLY A 30 -6.42 -0.37 -16.57
C GLY A 30 -5.32 0.22 -17.44
N GLU A 31 -5.46 0.21 -18.76
CA GLU A 31 -4.66 1.10 -19.61
C GLU A 31 -5.44 2.41 -19.80
N VAL A 32 -4.84 3.53 -19.41
CA VAL A 32 -5.38 4.88 -19.72
C VAL A 32 -5.06 5.25 -21.17
N SER A 33 -3.94 4.76 -21.69
CA SER A 33 -3.53 4.81 -23.10
C SER A 33 -2.58 3.64 -23.39
N PRO A 34 -2.29 3.30 -24.67
CA PRO A 34 -1.34 2.23 -24.99
C PRO A 34 -0.01 2.43 -24.25
N GLY A 35 0.36 1.47 -23.40
CA GLY A 35 1.57 1.52 -22.58
C GLY A 35 1.53 2.42 -21.34
N LYS A 36 0.39 3.07 -21.03
CA LYS A 36 0.19 3.87 -19.81
C LYS A 36 -0.87 3.23 -18.94
N GLN A 37 -0.42 2.60 -17.86
CA GLN A 37 -1.30 1.94 -16.90
C GLN A 37 -1.93 2.98 -15.96
N LEU A 38 -3.18 2.72 -15.58
CA LEU A 38 -3.91 3.42 -14.54
C LEU A 38 -3.35 2.89 -13.21
N TYR A 39 -2.53 3.73 -12.59
CA TYR A 39 -2.06 3.47 -11.25
C TYR A 39 -3.18 3.87 -10.26
N SER A 40 -4.01 2.92 -9.87
CA SER A 40 -4.82 3.06 -8.65
C SER A 40 -3.94 2.64 -7.49
N SER A 41 -3.80 3.42 -6.42
CA SER A 41 -3.05 3.00 -5.22
C SER A 41 -3.71 1.84 -4.46
N ALA A 42 -4.69 1.17 -5.06
CA ALA A 42 -5.43 0.03 -4.53
C ALA A 42 -4.53 -1.17 -4.16
N GLN A 43 -3.47 -1.45 -4.91
CA GLN A 43 -2.50 -2.49 -4.54
C GLN A 43 -1.81 -2.11 -3.22
N PHE A 44 -1.44 -0.84 -3.05
CA PHE A 44 -0.85 -0.38 -1.81
C PHE A 44 -1.86 -0.37 -0.66
N GLU A 45 -3.11 0.06 -0.89
CA GLU A 45 -4.19 -0.05 0.11
C GLU A 45 -4.40 -1.50 0.56
N LEU A 46 -4.37 -2.47 -0.36
CA LEU A 46 -4.44 -3.91 -0.02
C LEU A 46 -3.23 -4.39 0.78
N ALA A 47 -2.03 -3.89 0.49
CA ALA A 47 -0.85 -4.18 1.29
C ALA A 47 -1.03 -3.69 2.73
N LEU A 48 -1.53 -2.45 2.91
CA LEU A 48 -1.76 -1.85 4.22
C LEU A 48 -2.85 -2.57 5.02
N VAL A 49 -3.94 -2.98 4.35
CA VAL A 49 -4.97 -3.86 4.94
C VAL A 49 -4.33 -5.16 5.43
N SER A 50 -3.51 -5.79 4.59
CA SER A 50 -2.87 -7.08 4.91
C SER A 50 -1.84 -6.94 6.04
N PHE A 51 -1.10 -5.84 6.12
CA PHE A 51 -0.23 -5.57 7.27
C PHE A 51 -1.01 -5.20 8.54
N GLY A 52 -2.30 -4.86 8.43
CA GLY A 52 -3.10 -4.32 9.54
C GLY A 52 -2.72 -2.88 9.90
N ASP A 53 -2.06 -2.14 9.01
CA ASP A 53 -1.64 -0.76 9.26
C ASP A 53 -2.76 0.23 8.94
N LEU A 54 -3.75 0.27 9.82
CA LEU A 54 -4.90 1.18 9.72
C LEU A 54 -4.51 2.66 9.73
N LYS A 55 -3.34 3.02 10.27
CA LYS A 55 -2.89 4.41 10.34
C LYS A 55 -2.43 4.87 8.95
N ALA A 56 -1.62 4.08 8.27
CA ALA A 56 -1.23 4.36 6.89
C ALA A 56 -2.43 4.25 5.94
N LEU A 57 -3.25 3.20 6.10
CA LEU A 57 -4.42 2.98 5.26
C LEU A 57 -5.35 4.19 5.22
N LYS A 58 -5.69 4.75 6.39
CA LYS A 58 -6.56 5.94 6.47
C LYS A 58 -5.98 7.21 5.84
N LYS A 59 -4.67 7.29 5.64
CA LYS A 59 -4.04 8.40 4.91
C LYS A 59 -4.13 8.20 3.40
N GLU A 60 -4.02 6.95 2.96
CA GLU A 60 -4.08 6.56 1.56
C GLU A 60 -5.51 6.63 1.00
N MET A 61 -6.48 6.25 1.83
CA MET A 61 -7.90 6.28 1.47
C MET A 61 -8.35 7.66 0.97
N ALA A 62 -9.25 7.64 -0.02
CA ALA A 62 -9.89 8.85 -0.53
C ALA A 62 -10.56 9.67 0.61
N PRO A 63 -10.40 11.00 0.64
CA PRO A 63 -10.81 11.84 1.78
C PRO A 63 -12.32 11.93 1.98
N ASP A 64 -13.10 11.58 0.94
CA ASP A 64 -14.54 11.49 0.94
C ASP A 64 -15.06 10.11 1.39
N ILE A 65 -14.19 9.13 1.62
CA ILE A 65 -14.57 7.81 2.12
C ILE A 65 -14.40 7.76 3.65
N GLU A 66 -15.37 7.13 4.31
CA GLU A 66 -15.29 6.78 5.73
C GLU A 66 -15.64 5.31 5.91
N VAL A 67 -14.75 4.56 6.57
CA VAL A 67 -14.92 3.11 6.80
C VAL A 67 -14.74 2.82 8.29
N GLU A 68 -15.65 2.02 8.82
CA GLU A 68 -15.49 1.40 10.15
C GLU A 68 -14.70 0.11 9.98
N PHE A 69 -13.43 0.14 10.43
CA PHE A 69 -12.53 -1.01 10.31
C PHE A 69 -12.67 -1.94 11.52
N PRO A 70 -12.79 -3.27 11.29
CA PRO A 70 -12.64 -4.25 12.36
C PRO A 70 -11.19 -4.31 12.82
N GLU A 71 -10.94 -5.07 13.88
CA GLU A 71 -9.56 -5.46 14.24
C GLU A 71 -8.98 -6.33 13.12
N LEU A 72 -7.88 -5.87 12.53
CA LEU A 72 -7.21 -6.58 11.44
C LEU A 72 -6.08 -7.45 11.99
N LYS A 73 -6.03 -8.71 11.52
CA LYS A 73 -4.88 -9.58 11.73
C LYS A 73 -3.90 -9.40 10.57
N SER A 74 -2.62 -9.25 10.89
CA SER A 74 -1.60 -9.11 9.86
C SER A 74 -1.38 -10.43 9.11
N ASP A 75 -1.60 -10.41 7.80
CA ASP A 75 -1.09 -11.40 6.85
C ASP A 75 0.12 -10.80 6.13
N TRP A 76 1.31 -11.15 6.64
CA TRP A 76 2.57 -10.61 6.15
C TRP A 76 2.88 -11.04 4.73
N LEU A 77 2.55 -12.28 4.35
CA LEU A 77 2.84 -12.78 3.00
C LEU A 77 2.01 -12.02 1.97
N ALA A 78 0.70 -11.94 2.19
CA ALA A 78 -0.18 -11.18 1.32
C ALA A 78 0.20 -9.69 1.28
N GLY A 79 0.57 -9.12 2.43
CA GLY A 79 1.03 -7.74 2.50
C GLY A 79 2.27 -7.47 1.66
N PHE A 80 3.27 -8.36 1.71
CA PHE A 80 4.46 -8.22 0.89
C PHE A 80 4.22 -8.49 -0.60
N ASP A 81 3.35 -9.43 -0.97
CA ASP A 81 2.99 -9.67 -2.37
C ASP A 81 2.31 -8.43 -2.99
N TRP A 82 1.38 -7.81 -2.27
CA TRP A 82 0.72 -6.58 -2.72
C TRP A 82 1.66 -5.37 -2.74
N LEU A 83 2.52 -5.24 -1.74
CA LEU A 83 3.52 -4.18 -1.69
C LEU A 83 4.54 -4.31 -2.83
N ASP A 84 5.00 -5.54 -3.10
CA ASP A 84 5.89 -5.84 -4.21
C ASP A 84 5.28 -5.44 -5.55
N LEU A 85 3.99 -5.77 -5.73
CA LEU A 85 3.26 -5.39 -6.94
C LEU A 85 3.14 -3.87 -7.09
N ALA A 86 2.72 -3.15 -6.05
CA ALA A 86 2.65 -1.68 -6.06
C ALA A 86 4.00 -1.05 -6.42
N VAL A 87 5.07 -1.51 -5.78
CA VAL A 87 6.44 -1.03 -6.02
C VAL A 87 6.93 -1.37 -7.44
N SER A 88 6.55 -2.52 -7.99
CA SER A 88 6.90 -2.91 -9.37
C SER A 88 6.32 -1.96 -10.42
N TYR A 89 5.22 -1.28 -10.09
CA TYR A 89 4.57 -0.25 -10.90
C TYR A 89 5.01 1.18 -10.53
N HIS A 90 6.07 1.31 -9.74
CA HIS A 90 6.68 2.59 -9.35
C HIS A 90 5.78 3.50 -8.51
N ASP A 91 4.95 2.93 -7.64
CA ASP A 91 4.22 3.68 -6.63
C ASP A 91 5.16 4.37 -5.64
N GLU A 92 5.20 5.70 -5.69
CA GLU A 92 6.06 6.50 -4.82
C GLU A 92 5.67 6.39 -3.33
N ASP A 93 4.38 6.26 -3.03
CA ASP A 93 3.88 6.14 -1.66
C ASP A 93 4.19 4.75 -1.10
N ALA A 94 4.02 3.69 -1.90
CA ALA A 94 4.40 2.33 -1.51
C ALA A 94 5.92 2.17 -1.34
N ILE A 95 6.71 2.77 -2.23
CA ILE A 95 8.18 2.80 -2.12
C ILE A 95 8.59 3.51 -0.83
N SER A 96 8.04 4.70 -0.57
CA SER A 96 8.34 5.49 0.62
C SER A 96 7.96 4.74 1.90
N TYR A 97 6.78 4.12 1.90
CA TYR A 97 6.32 3.28 3.00
C TYR A 97 7.26 2.11 3.26
N PHE A 98 7.67 1.39 2.21
CA PHE A 98 8.60 0.27 2.35
C PHE A 98 9.92 0.73 2.97
N GLN A 99 10.50 1.83 2.47
CA GLN A 99 11.77 2.38 2.94
C GLN A 99 11.71 2.83 4.40
N GLU A 100 10.66 3.55 4.81
CA GLU A 100 10.44 3.94 6.20
C GLU A 100 10.28 2.70 7.10
N ARG A 101 9.52 1.70 6.64
CA ARG A 101 9.24 0.49 7.41
C ARG A 101 10.42 -0.45 7.57
N LEU A 102 11.45 -0.37 6.71
CA LEU A 102 12.68 -1.13 6.86
C LEU A 102 13.43 -0.80 8.17
N GLU A 103 13.25 0.39 8.75
CA GLU A 103 13.82 0.74 10.06
C GLU A 103 13.16 -0.04 11.22
N ASN A 104 11.94 -0.54 11.01
CA ASN A 104 11.26 -1.36 12.00
C ASN A 104 11.83 -2.79 12.00
N LYS A 105 12.41 -3.19 13.15
CA LYS A 105 13.05 -4.50 13.33
C LYS A 105 12.15 -5.70 12.97
N ASN A 106 10.85 -5.63 13.31
CA ASN A 106 9.93 -6.74 13.03
C ASN A 106 9.62 -6.82 11.54
N PHE A 107 9.25 -5.68 10.94
CA PHE A 107 9.00 -5.59 9.50
C PHE A 107 10.21 -6.06 8.69
N SER A 108 11.40 -5.54 9.00
CA SER A 108 12.65 -5.90 8.32
C SER A 108 12.99 -7.39 8.44
N LYS A 109 12.80 -7.98 9.63
CA LYS A 109 13.01 -9.42 9.85
C LYS A 109 12.09 -10.26 8.97
N ILE A 110 10.80 -9.93 8.93
CA ILE A 110 9.81 -10.68 8.15
C ILE A 110 10.02 -10.46 6.65
N TYR A 111 10.34 -9.24 6.24
CA TYR A 111 10.71 -8.91 4.86
C TYR A 111 11.91 -9.75 4.39
N LYS A 112 12.96 -9.87 5.21
CA LYS A 112 14.11 -10.72 4.90
C LYS A 112 13.70 -12.17 4.66
N GLN A 113 12.82 -12.72 5.51
CA GLN A 113 12.28 -14.07 5.35
C GLN A 113 11.44 -14.22 4.08
N TYR A 114 10.60 -13.23 3.77
CA TYR A 114 9.80 -13.18 2.54
C TYR A 114 10.70 -13.20 1.29
N LYS A 115 11.72 -12.34 1.25
CA LYS A 115 12.68 -12.30 0.15
C LYS A 115 13.44 -13.62 0.01
N GLU A 116 13.97 -14.17 1.09
CA GLU A 116 14.81 -15.37 1.03
C GLU A 116 14.03 -16.64 0.67
N ASN A 117 12.80 -16.79 1.18
CA ASN A 117 12.06 -18.05 1.10
C ASN A 117 10.88 -18.04 0.13
N CYS A 118 10.33 -16.86 -0.20
CA CYS A 118 9.11 -16.76 -0.99
C CYS A 118 9.36 -16.10 -2.36
N ARG A 119 10.04 -14.94 -2.38
CA ARG A 119 10.20 -14.11 -3.59
C ARG A 119 11.60 -13.50 -3.67
N PRO A 120 12.63 -14.29 -4.04
CA PRO A 120 14.03 -13.85 -4.09
C PRO A 120 14.34 -12.87 -5.22
N ASP A 121 13.40 -12.61 -6.12
CA ASP A 121 13.48 -11.68 -7.25
C ASP A 121 12.48 -10.50 -7.14
N CYS A 122 11.94 -10.26 -5.94
CA CYS A 122 10.96 -9.20 -5.70
C CYS A 122 11.49 -7.79 -6.07
N ALA A 123 10.62 -6.95 -6.62
CA ALA A 123 10.90 -5.57 -7.00
C ALA A 123 11.31 -4.71 -5.80
N LEU A 124 10.84 -5.05 -4.59
CA LEU A 124 11.22 -4.38 -3.32
C LEU A 124 12.73 -4.28 -3.12
N GLN A 125 13.50 -5.26 -3.59
CA GLN A 125 14.96 -5.27 -3.47
C GLN A 125 15.63 -4.04 -4.08
N ARG A 126 15.06 -3.48 -5.16
CA ARG A 126 15.60 -2.30 -5.83
C ARG A 126 15.52 -1.03 -4.96
N TYR A 127 14.66 -1.08 -3.95
CA TYR A 127 14.34 0.03 -3.06
C TYR A 127 14.77 -0.25 -1.62
N GLU A 128 15.44 -1.37 -1.36
CA GLU A 128 16.26 -1.53 -0.16
C GLU A 128 17.26 -0.38 -0.20
N LEU A 129 17.09 0.61 0.69
CA LEU A 129 17.98 1.76 0.74
C LEU A 129 19.43 1.25 0.70
N ASN A 130 20.24 1.77 -0.24
CA ASN A 130 21.68 1.88 -0.02
C ASN A 130 21.83 2.78 1.20
N ILE A 131 21.74 2.20 2.40
CA ILE A 131 22.29 2.81 3.61
C ILE A 131 23.68 3.23 3.16
N PRO A 132 24.02 4.53 3.09
CA PRO A 132 25.39 4.93 2.85
C PRO A 132 26.17 4.17 3.90
N GLN A 133 27.11 3.32 3.47
CA GLN A 133 28.04 2.71 4.40
C GLN A 133 28.53 3.87 5.26
N LEU A 134 28.19 3.84 6.55
CA LEU A 134 28.84 4.68 7.54
C LEU A 134 30.29 4.24 7.46
N ASN A 135 31.02 4.91 6.57
CA ASN A 135 32.44 4.77 6.42
C ASN A 135 33.02 5.14 7.78
N SER A 136 33.58 4.11 8.43
CA SER A 136 34.76 4.15 9.31
C SER A 136 34.71 5.10 10.50
#